data_AF-A0A6I9X6T3-F1
#
_entry.id   AF-A0A6I9X6T3-F1
#
_cell.length_a   1.000
_cell.length_b   1.000
_cell.length_c   1.000
_cell.angle_alpha   90.00
_cell.angle_beta   90.00
_cell.angle_gamma   90.00
#
_symmetry.space_group_name_H-M   'P 1'
#
loop_
_entity.id
_entity.type
_entity.pdbx_description
1 polymer ?
#
loop_
_entity_poly.entity_id
_entity_poly.type
_entity_poly.pdbx_seq_one_letter_code
_entity_poly.pdbx_strand_id
1 'polypeptide(L)'
;MAARNLMTSEIHNTVKVSPDSLPALPALPASGAGDQPKVPEGSELLLKQVTNLENKTKLSRHTFSFPTCRISDSVQRLMALAYQTLQEASASTDQCCIQLFYLVRNIFHIFCDVVPMYHKENLQKLPQLAALHHNNCMYIAHHLLTMGHQFRSRLSDGTATFVDLVPGFRKLGTKCFLAQMRVQKDELLERLSISRNFSNLDDEENYSAANRAVRQVLHQLKRLGKIWQDVLPVNIYCRAMGTLLNTALVEIISRVLALEDISAENADRLHALCQTVVDEGPRVFVPLPEEKENRPFQEEVPVYVPKWMMFQELMLLLQASLQEIVDRWAGSKGPLAAEFSPSEVKNLIRALFQNTERRAAALASIK
;
A
#
# COMPACT_ATOMS: atom_id res chain seq x y z
N MET A 1 -10.22 30.30 15.47
CA MET A 1 -9.77 29.47 16.61
C MET A 1 -10.23 28.02 16.50
N ALA A 2 -11.50 27.73 16.21
CA ALA A 2 -12.03 26.36 16.13
C ALA A 2 -11.25 25.41 15.19
N ALA A 3 -10.96 25.84 13.95
CA ALA A 3 -10.20 25.01 12.99
C ALA A 3 -8.79 24.66 13.49
N ARG A 4 -8.08 25.60 14.13
CA ARG A 4 -6.75 25.36 14.70
C ARG A 4 -6.79 24.34 15.84
N ASN A 5 -7.80 24.43 16.70
CA ASN A 5 -7.98 23.48 17.80
C ASN A 5 -8.21 22.04 17.29
N LEU A 6 -8.98 21.88 16.20
CA LEU A 6 -9.15 20.58 15.55
C LEU A 6 -7.83 20.04 14.98
N MET A 7 -6.99 20.91 14.40
CA MET A 7 -5.69 20.50 13.82
C MET A 7 -4.66 20.12 14.88
N THR A 8 -4.73 20.69 16.08
CA THR A 8 -3.85 20.37 17.22
C THR A 8 -4.40 19.27 18.12
N SER A 9 -5.63 18.81 17.88
CA SER A 9 -6.22 17.70 18.64
C SER A 9 -5.52 16.38 18.34
N GLU A 10 -5.63 15.42 19.26
CA GLU A 10 -5.02 14.11 19.06
C GLU A 10 -5.65 13.36 17.88
N ILE A 11 -4.80 12.76 17.04
CA ILE A 11 -5.22 12.09 15.79
C ILE A 11 -5.68 10.64 16.06
N HIS A 12 -5.50 10.11 17.28
CA HIS A 12 -5.76 8.69 17.59
C HIS A 12 -7.25 8.29 17.50
N ASN A 13 -8.17 9.24 17.69
CA ASN A 13 -9.60 8.98 17.56
C ASN A 13 -9.98 8.88 16.08
N THR A 14 -10.48 7.71 15.67
CA THR A 14 -10.73 7.39 14.28
C THR A 14 -12.18 7.06 13.99
N VAL A 15 -12.62 7.37 12.78
CA VAL A 15 -13.92 7.01 12.23
C VAL A 15 -13.73 6.24 10.93
N LYS A 16 -14.49 5.17 10.76
CA LYS A 16 -14.48 4.37 9.54
C LYS A 16 -15.37 5.03 8.49
N VAL A 17 -14.78 5.39 7.36
CA VAL A 17 -15.49 5.87 6.17
C VAL A 17 -15.67 4.68 5.24
N SER A 18 -16.87 4.48 4.75
CA SER A 18 -17.25 3.48 3.75
C SER A 18 -18.08 4.15 2.64
N PRO A 19 -18.11 3.59 1.41
CA PRO A 19 -18.95 4.10 0.32
C PRO A 19 -20.43 4.26 0.67
N ASP A 20 -20.94 3.41 1.56
CA ASP A 20 -22.34 3.41 2.02
C ASP A 20 -22.59 4.35 3.20
N SER A 21 -21.55 4.66 3.97
CA SER A 21 -21.61 5.68 5.01
C SER A 21 -21.37 7.04 4.37
N LEU A 22 -22.32 7.49 3.56
CA LEU A 22 -22.39 8.90 3.22
C LEU A 22 -22.43 9.66 4.56
N PRO A 23 -21.50 10.61 4.83
CA PRO A 23 -21.89 11.73 5.66
C PRO A 23 -23.17 12.26 5.03
N ALA A 24 -24.18 12.57 5.83
CA ALA A 24 -25.34 13.32 5.36
C ALA A 24 -24.81 14.63 4.75
N LEU A 25 -24.46 14.60 3.47
CA LEU A 25 -24.26 15.79 2.67
C LEU A 25 -25.57 16.54 2.84
N PRO A 26 -25.55 17.80 3.30
CA PRO A 26 -26.77 18.58 3.42
C PRO A 26 -27.54 18.42 2.12
N ALA A 27 -28.82 18.07 2.21
CA ALA A 27 -29.66 17.91 1.04
C ALA A 27 -29.47 19.16 0.17
N LEU A 28 -29.01 18.95 -1.07
CA LEU A 28 -28.79 20.03 -2.01
C LEU A 28 -30.07 20.88 -2.05
N PRO A 29 -29.99 22.22 -1.94
CA PRO A 29 -31.17 23.04 -2.13
C PRO A 29 -31.74 22.71 -3.50
N ALA A 30 -33.02 22.31 -3.53
CA ALA A 30 -33.68 21.86 -4.74
C ALA A 30 -33.49 22.90 -5.85
N SER A 31 -32.85 22.50 -6.95
CA SER A 31 -32.84 23.29 -8.16
C SER A 31 -34.28 23.36 -8.66
N GLY A 32 -34.79 24.57 -8.84
CA GLY A 32 -36.19 24.82 -9.22
C GLY A 32 -36.61 24.07 -10.48
N ALA A 33 -37.84 23.52 -10.40
CA ALA A 33 -38.75 23.13 -11.48
C ALA A 33 -38.16 22.48 -12.76
N GLY A 34 -38.30 21.15 -12.85
CA GLY A 34 -38.17 20.39 -14.09
C GLY A 34 -38.36 18.89 -13.86
N ASP A 35 -39.57 18.39 -14.11
CA ASP A 35 -40.05 17.00 -14.20
C ASP A 35 -39.26 15.87 -13.50
N GLN A 36 -39.81 15.39 -12.38
CA GLN A 36 -39.46 14.10 -11.80
C GLN A 36 -40.25 12.97 -12.50
N PRO A 37 -39.61 11.87 -12.94
CA PRO A 37 -40.28 10.59 -13.00
C PRO A 37 -40.18 9.92 -11.61
N LYS A 38 -41.34 9.60 -11.04
CA LYS A 38 -41.50 8.88 -9.76
C LYS A 38 -40.73 7.54 -9.81
N VAL A 39 -39.84 7.31 -8.85
CA VAL A 39 -39.27 5.97 -8.59
C VAL A 39 -40.18 5.26 -7.56
N PRO A 40 -40.66 4.02 -7.80
CA PRO A 40 -41.54 3.33 -6.87
C PRO A 40 -40.79 2.86 -5.62
N GLU A 41 -41.44 3.01 -4.47
CA GLU A 41 -41.04 2.46 -3.17
C GLU A 41 -41.00 0.93 -3.24
N GLY A 42 -39.86 0.34 -2.87
CA GLY A 42 -39.67 -1.11 -2.82
C GLY A 42 -38.26 -1.55 -3.17
N SER A 43 -37.26 -1.18 -2.37
CA SER A 43 -35.87 -1.62 -2.58
C SER A 43 -35.14 -1.99 -1.29
N GLU A 44 -35.86 -2.43 -0.25
CA GLU A 44 -35.25 -3.01 0.96
C GLU A 44 -35.13 -4.54 0.92
N LEU A 45 -35.70 -5.21 -0.09
CA LEU A 45 -35.70 -6.68 -0.18
C LEU A 45 -34.74 -7.29 -1.21
N LEU A 46 -33.94 -6.48 -1.93
CA LEU A 46 -32.96 -6.96 -2.91
C LEU A 46 -31.50 -6.89 -2.43
N LEU A 47 -31.26 -6.71 -1.13
CA LEU A 47 -29.90 -6.60 -0.56
C LEU A 47 -29.27 -7.97 -0.23
N LYS A 48 -29.92 -9.10 -0.54
CA LYS A 48 -29.44 -10.43 -0.11
C LYS A 48 -29.06 -11.43 -1.20
N GLN A 49 -29.09 -11.09 -2.49
CA GLN A 49 -28.62 -12.01 -3.52
C GLN A 49 -28.07 -11.28 -4.73
N VAL A 50 -26.79 -10.88 -4.71
CA VAL A 50 -25.93 -10.88 -5.91
C VAL A 50 -24.46 -11.09 -5.49
N THR A 51 -24.17 -12.27 -4.97
CA THR A 51 -22.92 -12.96 -5.30
C THR A 51 -23.07 -13.44 -6.74
N ASN A 52 -22.51 -12.72 -7.69
CA ASN A 52 -22.08 -13.27 -8.97
C ASN A 52 -21.24 -12.24 -9.70
N LEU A 53 -20.15 -12.70 -10.33
CA LEU A 53 -19.48 -11.97 -11.39
C LEU A 53 -20.50 -11.67 -12.49
N GLU A 54 -21.20 -10.53 -12.40
CA GLU A 54 -22.12 -10.09 -13.44
C GLU A 54 -21.74 -8.71 -13.97
N ASN A 55 -21.39 -8.71 -15.25
CA ASN A 55 -21.35 -7.59 -16.19
C ASN A 55 -20.16 -6.62 -16.13
N LYS A 56 -19.08 -7.00 -16.83
CA LYS A 56 -17.98 -6.12 -17.31
C LYS A 56 -18.43 -4.97 -18.27
N THR A 57 -19.70 -4.57 -18.27
CA THR A 57 -20.25 -3.51 -19.14
C THR A 57 -20.96 -2.38 -18.40
N LYS A 58 -21.05 -2.43 -17.07
CA LYS A 58 -21.58 -1.32 -16.27
C LYS A 58 -20.65 -0.99 -15.11
N LEU A 59 -20.29 0.29 -15.00
CA LEU A 59 -19.54 0.81 -13.86
C LEU A 59 -20.37 0.62 -12.58
N SER A 60 -19.73 0.17 -11.50
CA SER A 60 -20.42 0.00 -10.22
C SER A 60 -20.88 1.35 -9.69
N ARG A 61 -21.94 1.37 -8.87
CA ARG A 61 -22.44 2.59 -8.22
C ARG A 61 -21.38 3.30 -7.36
N HIS A 62 -20.36 2.56 -6.92
CA HIS A 62 -19.28 3.05 -6.07
C HIS A 62 -17.98 3.39 -6.83
N THR A 63 -18.02 3.44 -8.16
CA THR A 63 -16.82 3.68 -9.00
C THR A 63 -16.07 4.96 -8.62
N PHE A 64 -16.80 6.02 -8.24
CA PHE A 64 -16.24 7.29 -7.82
C PHE A 64 -16.30 7.52 -6.31
N SER A 65 -16.68 6.51 -5.53
CA SER A 65 -16.71 6.62 -4.07
C SER A 65 -15.31 6.59 -3.49
N PHE A 66 -15.11 7.31 -2.40
CA PHE A 66 -13.89 7.18 -1.61
C PHE A 66 -13.80 5.76 -1.04
N PRO A 67 -12.63 5.09 -1.12
CA PRO A 67 -12.51 3.72 -0.65
C PRO A 67 -12.66 3.62 0.87
N THR A 68 -13.08 2.45 1.34
CA THR A 68 -13.23 2.20 2.78
C THR A 68 -11.89 2.32 3.50
N CYS A 69 -11.81 3.18 4.52
CA CYS A 69 -10.63 3.36 5.36
C CYS A 69 -10.97 4.09 6.66
N ARG A 70 -10.00 4.26 7.55
CA ARG A 70 -10.14 5.14 8.72
C ARG A 70 -9.53 6.51 8.48
N ILE A 71 -10.24 7.53 8.96
CA ILE A 71 -9.79 8.92 9.07
C ILE A 71 -9.86 9.37 10.54
N SER A 72 -9.20 10.46 10.88
CA SER A 72 -9.33 11.02 12.23
C SER A 72 -10.65 11.77 12.41
N ASP A 73 -11.23 11.67 13.60
CA ASP A 73 -12.44 12.42 13.98
C ASP A 73 -12.24 13.93 13.81
N SER A 74 -11.03 14.44 14.09
CA SER A 74 -10.68 15.84 13.85
C SER A 74 -10.85 16.28 12.40
N VAL A 75 -10.53 15.40 11.43
CA VAL A 75 -10.68 15.69 10.00
C VAL A 75 -12.14 15.58 9.57
N GLN A 76 -12.90 14.63 10.12
CA GLN A 76 -14.33 14.57 9.88
C GLN A 76 -15.04 15.85 10.36
N ARG A 77 -14.70 16.35 11.57
CA ARG A 77 -15.23 17.61 12.11
C ARG A 77 -14.75 18.83 11.32
N LEU A 78 -13.50 18.83 10.86
CA LEU A 78 -12.96 19.90 10.01
C LEU A 78 -13.74 20.01 8.70
N MET A 79 -14.04 18.86 8.07
CA MET A 79 -14.84 18.80 6.86
C MET A 79 -16.28 19.25 7.12
N ALA A 80 -16.91 18.80 8.22
CA ALA A 80 -18.24 19.27 8.60
C ALA A 80 -18.29 20.79 8.78
N LEU A 81 -17.31 21.37 9.47
CA LEU A 81 -17.17 22.83 9.61
C LEU A 81 -17.05 23.52 8.25
N ALA A 82 -16.20 23.02 7.35
CA ALA A 82 -16.05 23.57 6.01
C ALA A 82 -17.36 23.56 5.22
N TYR A 83 -18.10 22.45 5.25
CA TYR A 83 -19.40 22.33 4.59
C TYR A 83 -20.46 23.26 5.20
N GLN A 84 -20.53 23.36 6.53
CA GLN A 84 -21.45 24.29 7.21
C GLN A 84 -21.15 25.74 6.82
N THR A 85 -19.88 26.14 6.83
CA THR A 85 -19.47 27.49 6.43
C THR A 85 -19.81 27.80 4.96
N LEU A 86 -19.68 26.82 4.05
CA LEU A 86 -20.12 27.00 2.66
C LEU A 86 -21.65 27.07 2.52
N GLN A 87 -22.39 26.32 3.34
CA GLN A 87 -23.84 26.40 3.37
C GLN A 87 -24.31 27.77 3.85
N GLU A 88 -23.70 28.33 4.90
CA GLU A 88 -23.93 29.69 5.37
C GLU A 88 -23.58 30.73 4.28
N ALA A 89 -22.47 30.53 3.58
CA ALA A 89 -22.06 31.38 2.46
C ALA A 89 -23.15 31.46 1.38
N SER A 90 -23.77 30.31 1.06
CA SER A 90 -24.82 30.21 0.04
C SER A 90 -26.15 30.90 0.41
N ALA A 91 -26.34 31.22 1.70
CA ALA A 91 -27.53 31.91 2.21
C ALA A 91 -27.28 33.39 2.54
N SER A 92 -26.05 33.88 2.37
CA SER A 92 -25.61 35.21 2.78
C SER A 92 -25.55 36.20 1.60
N THR A 93 -25.24 37.47 1.90
CA THR A 93 -24.98 38.51 0.89
C THR A 93 -23.70 38.22 0.09
N ASP A 94 -23.58 38.77 -1.12
CA ASP A 94 -22.43 38.53 -2.02
C ASP A 94 -21.07 38.76 -1.35
N GLN A 95 -20.94 39.85 -0.59
CA GLN A 95 -19.69 40.18 0.13
C GLN A 95 -19.37 39.14 1.21
N CYS A 96 -20.38 38.70 1.98
CA CYS A 96 -20.20 37.71 3.04
C CYS A 96 -19.92 36.32 2.43
N CYS A 97 -20.57 35.98 1.32
CA CYS A 97 -20.35 34.76 0.55
C CYS A 97 -18.87 34.63 0.11
N ILE A 98 -18.30 35.69 -0.46
CA ILE A 98 -16.88 35.72 -0.87
C ILE A 98 -15.96 35.52 0.35
N GLN A 99 -16.23 36.22 1.46
CA GLN A 99 -15.42 36.12 2.67
C GLN A 99 -15.44 34.70 3.27
N LEU A 100 -16.63 34.09 3.38
CA LEU A 100 -16.79 32.73 3.91
C LEU A 100 -16.16 31.68 2.99
N PHE A 101 -16.22 31.87 1.67
CA PHE A 101 -15.51 31.03 0.72
C PHE A 101 -13.98 31.06 0.96
N TYR A 102 -13.39 32.25 1.05
CA TYR A 102 -11.95 32.37 1.33
C TYR A 102 -11.57 31.90 2.73
N LEU A 103 -12.47 32.02 3.71
CA LEU A 103 -12.27 31.44 5.04
C LEU A 103 -12.11 29.92 4.96
N VAL A 104 -12.98 29.23 4.20
CA VAL A 104 -12.88 27.77 4.01
C VAL A 104 -11.58 27.38 3.31
N ARG A 105 -11.16 28.15 2.29
CA ARG A 105 -9.83 27.94 1.67
C ARG A 105 -8.70 28.11 2.67
N ASN A 106 -8.76 29.12 3.52
CA ASN A 106 -7.77 29.36 4.57
C ASN A 106 -7.74 28.23 5.61
N ILE A 107 -8.88 27.63 5.97
CA ILE A 107 -8.92 26.44 6.83
C ILE A 107 -8.05 25.32 6.25
N PHE A 108 -8.16 25.06 4.95
CA PHE A 108 -7.36 24.02 4.29
C PHE A 108 -5.88 24.38 4.16
N HIS A 109 -5.54 25.65 3.92
CA HIS A 109 -4.14 26.09 3.95
C HIS A 109 -3.53 25.89 5.34
N ILE A 110 -4.22 26.32 6.40
CA ILE A 110 -3.74 26.16 7.78
C ILE A 110 -3.58 24.68 8.13
N PHE A 111 -4.44 23.79 7.64
CA PHE A 111 -4.26 22.35 7.82
C PHE A 111 -2.91 21.88 7.27
N CYS A 112 -2.59 22.26 6.03
CA CYS A 112 -1.36 21.86 5.35
C CYS A 112 -0.10 22.36 6.05
N ASP A 113 -0.19 23.50 6.75
CA ASP A 113 0.94 24.06 7.49
C ASP A 113 1.03 23.48 8.91
N VAL A 114 -0.08 23.49 9.66
CA VAL A 114 -0.08 23.20 11.10
C VAL A 114 0.03 21.71 11.40
N VAL A 115 -0.73 20.85 10.72
CA VAL A 115 -0.78 19.41 11.05
C VAL A 115 0.59 18.74 10.87
N PRO A 116 1.31 18.94 9.75
CA PRO A 116 2.62 18.32 9.55
C PRO A 116 3.69 18.88 10.48
N MET A 117 3.57 20.14 10.91
CA MET A 117 4.51 20.76 11.84
C MET A 117 4.28 20.28 13.28
N TYR A 118 3.03 20.32 13.74
CA TYR A 118 2.67 20.00 15.11
C TYR A 118 2.82 18.51 15.41
N HIS A 119 2.37 17.63 14.50
CA HIS A 119 2.41 16.18 14.70
C HIS A 119 3.66 15.52 14.12
N LYS A 120 4.67 16.30 13.72
CA LYS A 120 5.85 15.81 12.99
C LYS A 120 6.48 14.57 13.62
N GLU A 121 6.77 14.61 14.91
CA GLU A 121 7.41 13.50 15.62
C GLU A 121 6.53 12.25 15.65
N ASN A 122 5.25 12.42 15.95
CA ASN A 122 4.29 11.33 16.03
C ASN A 122 4.08 10.66 14.66
N LEU A 123 4.01 11.47 13.60
CA LEU A 123 3.91 10.99 12.22
C LEU A 123 5.17 10.24 11.76
N GLN A 124 6.34 10.55 12.31
CA GLN A 124 7.60 9.86 12.01
C GLN A 124 7.79 8.58 12.84
N LYS A 125 7.34 8.58 14.10
CA LYS A 125 7.55 7.47 15.04
C LYS A 125 6.47 6.40 14.95
N LEU A 126 5.22 6.77 14.65
CA LEU A 126 4.06 5.89 14.76
C LEU A 126 3.50 5.53 13.37
N PRO A 127 3.67 4.27 12.90
CA PRO A 127 3.22 3.85 11.57
C PRO A 127 1.71 4.01 11.34
N GLN A 128 0.91 3.84 12.40
CA GLN A 128 -0.53 4.01 12.35
C GLN A 128 -0.92 5.46 12.03
N LEU A 129 -0.27 6.43 12.67
CA LEU A 129 -0.60 7.84 12.48
C LEU A 129 -0.15 8.35 11.12
N ALA A 130 0.98 7.85 10.59
CA ALA A 130 1.40 8.16 9.23
C ALA A 130 0.38 7.67 8.18
N ALA A 131 -0.12 6.44 8.34
CA ALA A 131 -1.17 5.88 7.50
C ALA A 131 -2.50 6.65 7.63
N LEU A 132 -2.86 7.04 8.86
CA LEU A 132 -4.06 7.80 9.12
C LEU A 132 -3.99 9.21 8.51
N HIS A 133 -2.85 9.89 8.63
CA HIS A 133 -2.63 11.20 8.01
C HIS A 133 -2.66 11.13 6.48
N HIS A 134 -2.13 10.05 5.90
CA HIS A 134 -2.29 9.77 4.48
C HIS A 134 -3.77 9.72 4.07
N ASN A 135 -4.57 8.90 4.77
CA ASN A 135 -6.00 8.78 4.50
C ASN A 135 -6.73 10.11 4.69
N ASN A 136 -6.44 10.85 5.76
CA ASN A 136 -6.98 12.18 6.01
C ASN A 136 -6.77 13.13 4.82
N CYS A 137 -5.54 13.17 4.30
CA CYS A 137 -5.22 14.00 3.15
C CYS A 137 -5.94 13.54 1.88
N MET A 138 -6.03 12.22 1.65
CA MET A 138 -6.75 11.67 0.50
C MET A 138 -8.26 11.92 0.59
N TYR A 139 -8.83 11.85 1.80
CA TYR A 139 -10.23 12.12 2.08
C TYR A 139 -10.57 13.60 1.83
N ILE A 140 -9.78 14.52 2.39
CA ILE A 140 -9.96 15.96 2.12
C ILE A 140 -9.83 16.21 0.61
N ALA A 141 -8.76 15.72 -0.03
CA ALA A 141 -8.54 15.86 -1.47
C ALA A 141 -9.71 15.33 -2.31
N HIS A 142 -10.35 14.23 -1.89
CA HIS A 142 -11.52 13.68 -2.55
C HIS A 142 -12.72 14.63 -2.50
N HIS A 143 -13.02 15.21 -1.34
CA HIS A 143 -14.10 16.19 -1.20
C HIS A 143 -13.84 17.48 -2.00
N LEU A 144 -12.61 17.98 -1.99
CA LEU A 144 -12.25 19.22 -2.70
C LEU A 144 -12.47 19.15 -4.23
N LEU A 145 -12.49 17.94 -4.82
CA LEU A 145 -12.78 17.75 -6.25
C LEU A 145 -14.19 18.21 -6.63
N THR A 146 -15.17 18.02 -5.75
CA THR A 146 -16.59 18.27 -6.05
C THR A 146 -17.17 19.42 -5.23
N MET A 147 -16.52 19.80 -4.13
CA MET A 147 -17.00 20.84 -3.22
C MET A 147 -17.32 22.16 -3.92
N GLY A 148 -16.44 22.67 -4.79
CA GLY A 148 -16.72 23.93 -5.52
C GLY A 148 -17.93 23.83 -6.44
N HIS A 149 -18.13 22.67 -7.08
CA HIS A 149 -19.26 22.43 -7.96
C HIS A 149 -20.59 22.35 -7.20
N GLN A 150 -20.59 21.73 -6.01
CA GLN A 150 -21.80 21.56 -5.18
C GLN A 150 -22.45 22.88 -4.78
N PHE A 151 -21.66 23.96 -4.66
CA PHE A 151 -22.13 25.29 -4.30
C PHE A 151 -22.11 26.28 -5.48
N ARG A 152 -21.92 25.80 -6.72
CA ARG A 152 -21.75 26.62 -7.94
C ARG A 152 -22.93 27.54 -8.25
N SER A 153 -24.16 27.14 -7.92
CA SER A 153 -25.35 27.95 -8.24
C SER A 153 -25.42 29.27 -7.48
N ARG A 154 -24.59 29.45 -6.44
CA ARG A 154 -24.60 30.64 -5.57
C ARG A 154 -23.22 31.23 -5.28
N LEU A 155 -22.14 30.48 -5.48
CA LEU A 155 -20.77 31.01 -5.50
C LEU A 155 -20.49 31.57 -6.90
N SER A 156 -20.20 32.87 -7.00
CA SER A 156 -20.07 33.66 -8.24
C SER A 156 -19.40 32.98 -9.45
N ASP A 157 -19.88 33.35 -10.66
CA ASP A 157 -19.37 33.12 -12.02
C ASP A 157 -18.16 32.17 -12.19
N GLY A 158 -18.34 30.91 -11.81
CA GLY A 158 -17.47 29.79 -12.20
C GLY A 158 -16.04 29.79 -11.66
N THR A 159 -15.65 30.76 -10.83
CA THR A 159 -14.26 30.92 -10.34
C THR A 159 -14.03 30.29 -8.95
N ALA A 160 -15.11 29.97 -8.22
CA ALA A 160 -15.05 29.36 -6.90
C ALA A 160 -14.74 27.85 -6.96
N THR A 161 -13.46 27.50 -7.03
CA THR A 161 -12.97 26.12 -7.03
C THR A 161 -12.07 25.82 -5.83
N PHE A 162 -11.92 24.52 -5.51
CA PHE A 162 -10.95 23.98 -4.55
C PHE A 162 -10.00 22.96 -5.19
N VAL A 163 -10.15 22.72 -6.50
CA VAL A 163 -9.40 21.69 -7.23
C VAL A 163 -7.89 21.99 -7.23
N ASP A 164 -7.51 23.26 -7.17
CA ASP A 164 -6.13 23.72 -7.09
C ASP A 164 -5.40 23.27 -5.81
N LEU A 165 -6.15 23.00 -4.72
CA LEU A 165 -5.60 22.52 -3.45
C LEU A 165 -5.36 20.99 -3.45
N VAL A 166 -6.04 20.25 -4.32
CA VAL A 166 -6.01 18.77 -4.37
C VAL A 166 -4.58 18.21 -4.50
N PRO A 167 -3.71 18.71 -5.41
CA PRO A 167 -2.34 18.23 -5.51
C PRO A 167 -1.54 18.44 -4.21
N GLY A 168 -1.79 19.55 -3.50
CA GLY A 168 -1.14 19.87 -2.23
C GLY A 168 -1.40 18.81 -1.17
N PHE A 169 -2.68 18.47 -0.94
CA PHE A 169 -3.07 17.42 0.01
C PHE A 169 -2.54 16.05 -0.39
N ARG A 170 -2.69 15.65 -1.65
CA ARG A 170 -2.18 14.35 -2.13
C ARG A 170 -0.67 14.23 -1.94
N LYS A 171 0.08 15.28 -2.27
CA LYS A 171 1.53 15.33 -2.07
C LYS A 171 1.89 15.26 -0.60
N LEU A 172 1.17 15.99 0.26
CA LEU A 172 1.41 16.00 1.70
C LEU A 172 1.24 14.61 2.33
N GLY A 173 0.07 13.99 2.12
CA GLY A 173 -0.22 12.66 2.64
C GLY A 173 0.70 11.58 2.08
N THR A 174 1.03 11.65 0.79
CA THR A 174 1.97 10.70 0.15
C THR A 174 3.39 10.85 0.69
N LYS A 175 3.88 12.09 0.84
CA LYS A 175 5.22 12.37 1.37
C LYS A 175 5.38 11.80 2.79
N CYS A 176 4.38 12.01 3.64
CA CYS A 176 4.38 11.49 5.01
C CYS A 176 4.43 9.95 5.03
N PHE A 177 3.53 9.30 4.29
CA PHE A 177 3.47 7.84 4.26
C PHE A 177 4.72 7.20 3.66
N LEU A 178 5.27 7.79 2.59
CA LEU A 178 6.53 7.31 1.99
C LEU A 178 7.73 7.48 2.93
N ALA A 179 7.76 8.52 3.77
CA ALA A 179 8.78 8.64 4.80
C ALA A 179 8.69 7.49 5.80
N GLN A 180 7.47 7.13 6.23
CA GLN A 180 7.25 5.97 7.10
C GLN A 180 7.66 4.65 6.43
N MET A 181 7.33 4.48 5.14
CA MET A 181 7.74 3.31 4.37
C MET A 181 9.27 3.16 4.32
N ARG A 182 10.03 4.26 4.24
CA ARG A 182 11.50 4.23 4.28
C ARG A 182 12.01 3.78 5.65
N VAL A 183 11.45 4.31 6.74
CA VAL A 183 11.79 3.85 8.10
C VAL A 183 11.56 2.35 8.23
N GLN A 184 10.40 1.84 7.81
CA GLN A 184 10.12 0.41 7.86
C GLN A 184 11.07 -0.40 6.97
N LYS A 185 11.42 0.11 5.79
CA LYS A 185 12.42 -0.52 4.90
C LYS A 185 13.77 -0.65 5.61
N ASP A 186 14.27 0.44 6.20
CA ASP A 186 15.58 0.49 6.84
C ASP A 186 15.62 -0.47 8.04
N GLU A 187 14.56 -0.51 8.86
CA GLU A 187 14.49 -1.46 9.98
C GLU A 187 14.44 -2.93 9.53
N LEU A 188 13.88 -3.25 8.35
CA LEU A 188 13.89 -4.62 7.83
C LEU A 188 15.30 -5.00 7.36
N LEU A 189 15.99 -4.09 6.67
CA LEU A 189 17.36 -4.29 6.20
C LEU A 189 18.34 -4.42 7.38
N GLU A 190 18.17 -3.62 8.43
CA GLU A 190 18.96 -3.72 9.66
C GLU A 190 18.78 -5.08 10.35
N ARG A 191 17.54 -5.61 10.41
CA ARG A 191 17.31 -6.96 10.97
C ARG A 191 17.95 -8.05 10.10
N LEU A 192 17.92 -7.89 8.78
CA LEU A 192 18.60 -8.82 7.88
C LEU A 192 20.12 -8.72 8.00
N SER A 193 20.72 -7.56 8.22
CA SER A 193 22.20 -7.41 8.31
C SER A 193 22.82 -8.20 9.46
N ILE A 194 22.04 -8.53 10.49
CA ILE A 194 22.46 -9.41 11.60
C ILE A 194 22.88 -10.80 11.10
N SER A 195 22.39 -11.27 9.95
CA SER A 195 22.67 -12.62 9.42
C SER A 195 24.06 -12.84 8.80
N ARG A 196 25.04 -11.97 9.06
CA ARG A 196 26.43 -12.08 8.53
C ARG A 196 26.48 -12.53 7.05
N ASN A 197 25.71 -11.87 6.19
CA ASN A 197 25.66 -12.10 4.74
C ASN A 197 25.22 -13.49 4.26
N PHE A 198 24.61 -14.34 5.11
CA PHE A 198 24.26 -15.72 4.75
C PHE A 198 25.46 -16.58 4.28
N SER A 199 26.69 -16.19 4.63
CA SER A 199 27.89 -16.97 4.40
C SER A 199 28.13 -17.95 5.55
N ASN A 200 28.75 -19.11 5.26
CA ASN A 200 29.11 -20.14 6.25
C ASN A 200 27.92 -20.60 7.10
N LEU A 201 26.83 -20.99 6.43
CA LEU A 201 25.62 -21.46 7.09
C LEU A 201 25.76 -22.87 7.63
N ASP A 202 26.80 -23.63 7.27
CA ASP A 202 27.20 -24.91 7.82
C ASP A 202 27.46 -24.83 9.33
N ASP A 203 27.89 -23.67 9.82
CA ASP A 203 27.93 -23.37 11.24
C ASP A 203 26.51 -23.17 11.81
N GLU A 204 26.16 -23.94 12.84
CA GLU A 204 24.83 -23.90 13.49
C GLU A 204 24.49 -22.53 14.09
N GLU A 205 25.47 -21.79 14.60
CA GLU A 205 25.22 -20.46 15.16
C GLU A 205 24.85 -19.47 14.06
N ASN A 206 25.58 -19.49 12.94
CA ASN A 206 25.30 -18.66 11.77
C ASN A 206 23.95 -19.00 11.14
N TYR A 207 23.62 -20.29 11.00
CA TYR A 207 22.31 -20.70 10.49
C TYR A 207 21.17 -20.26 11.41
N SER A 208 21.32 -20.46 12.72
CA SER A 208 20.36 -20.00 13.72
C SER A 208 20.16 -18.49 13.68
N ALA A 209 21.24 -17.72 13.51
CA ALA A 209 21.18 -16.26 13.35
C ALA A 209 20.44 -15.85 12.07
N ALA A 210 20.72 -16.50 10.93
CA ALA A 210 20.06 -16.24 9.66
C ALA A 210 18.56 -16.58 9.70
N ASN A 211 18.19 -17.74 10.23
CA ASN A 211 16.80 -18.15 10.42
C ASN A 211 16.05 -17.19 11.34
N ARG A 212 16.69 -16.78 12.44
CA ARG A 212 16.12 -15.78 13.36
C ARG A 212 15.90 -14.44 12.66
N ALA A 213 16.86 -13.95 11.88
CA ALA A 213 16.73 -12.69 11.14
C ALA A 213 15.55 -12.73 10.16
N VAL A 214 15.44 -13.79 9.35
CA VAL A 214 14.32 -13.99 8.41
C VAL A 214 12.97 -14.04 9.14
N ARG A 215 12.88 -14.79 10.24
CA ARG A 215 11.65 -14.88 11.03
C ARG A 215 11.28 -13.55 11.71
N GLN A 216 12.27 -12.79 12.17
CA GLN A 216 12.05 -11.46 12.74
C GLN A 216 11.50 -10.47 11.71
N VAL A 217 12.01 -10.51 10.48
CA VAL A 217 11.50 -9.70 9.35
C VAL A 217 10.04 -10.05 9.06
N LEU A 218 9.72 -11.34 8.91
CA LEU A 218 8.35 -11.80 8.68
C LEU A 218 7.41 -11.43 9.84
N HIS A 219 7.88 -11.57 11.07
CA HIS A 219 7.13 -11.17 12.27
C HIS A 219 6.86 -9.66 12.30
N GLN A 220 7.85 -8.83 11.97
CA GLN A 220 7.70 -7.38 11.86
C GLN A 220 6.63 -7.03 10.82
N LEU A 221 6.69 -7.64 9.63
CA LEU A 221 5.71 -7.41 8.58
C LEU A 221 4.30 -7.80 9.04
N LYS A 222 4.13 -8.95 9.70
CA LYS A 222 2.84 -9.36 10.27
C LYS A 222 2.32 -8.37 11.31
N ARG A 223 3.19 -7.86 12.19
CA ARG A 223 2.81 -6.86 13.20
C ARG A 223 2.40 -5.54 12.56
N LEU A 224 3.16 -5.07 11.58
CA LEU A 224 2.84 -3.86 10.82
C LEU A 224 1.53 -4.01 10.03
N GLY A 225 1.32 -5.18 9.42
CA GLY A 225 0.09 -5.53 8.73
C GLY A 225 -1.13 -5.36 9.63
N LYS A 226 -1.09 -5.90 10.86
CA LYS A 226 -2.19 -5.70 11.84
C LYS A 226 -2.47 -4.23 12.15
N ILE A 227 -1.43 -3.39 12.21
CA ILE A 227 -1.57 -1.94 12.48
C ILE A 227 -2.25 -1.23 11.30
N TRP A 228 -1.95 -1.63 10.07
CA TRP A 228 -2.44 -0.97 8.86
C TRP A 228 -3.75 -1.54 8.31
N GLN A 229 -4.07 -2.80 8.61
CA GLN A 229 -5.26 -3.51 8.14
C GLN A 229 -6.55 -2.71 8.39
N ASP A 230 -6.74 -2.21 9.61
CA ASP A 230 -7.96 -1.46 9.97
C ASP A 230 -7.88 0.03 9.60
N VAL A 231 -6.76 0.50 9.04
CA VAL A 231 -6.55 1.91 8.70
C VAL A 231 -6.60 2.14 7.21
N LEU A 232 -5.77 1.45 6.44
CA LEU A 232 -5.55 1.72 5.01
C LEU A 232 -6.65 1.10 4.13
N PRO A 233 -6.95 1.72 2.97
CA PRO A 233 -7.65 1.02 1.90
C PRO A 233 -6.90 -0.24 1.46
N VAL A 234 -7.64 -1.29 1.08
CA VAL A 234 -7.11 -2.60 0.66
C VAL A 234 -5.98 -2.49 -0.37
N ASN A 235 -6.16 -1.67 -1.43
CA ASN A 235 -5.16 -1.51 -2.48
C ASN A 235 -3.87 -0.84 -1.99
N ILE A 236 -3.98 0.14 -1.08
CA ILE A 236 -2.82 0.84 -0.50
C ILE A 236 -2.10 -0.10 0.47
N TYR A 237 -2.85 -0.87 1.26
CA TYR A 237 -2.32 -1.91 2.14
C TYR A 237 -1.50 -2.93 1.37
N CYS A 238 -2.08 -3.59 0.36
CA CYS A 238 -1.39 -4.65 -0.38
C CYS A 238 -0.14 -4.13 -1.07
N ARG A 239 -0.19 -2.93 -1.67
CA ARG A 239 0.98 -2.31 -2.30
C ARG A 239 2.07 -1.98 -1.28
N ALA A 240 1.71 -1.47 -0.10
CA ALA A 240 2.67 -1.17 0.96
C ALA A 240 3.34 -2.45 1.48
N MET A 241 2.55 -3.45 1.86
CA MET A 241 3.06 -4.73 2.34
C MET A 241 3.90 -5.46 1.29
N GLY A 242 3.47 -5.44 0.03
CA GLY A 242 4.23 -6.02 -1.08
C GLY A 242 5.56 -5.31 -1.32
N THR A 243 5.61 -3.98 -1.21
CA THR A 243 6.87 -3.22 -1.33
C THR A 243 7.87 -3.58 -0.23
N LEU A 244 7.39 -3.76 1.01
CA LEU A 244 8.25 -4.14 2.14
C LEU A 244 8.73 -5.59 2.04
N LEU A 245 7.84 -6.52 1.69
CA LEU A 245 8.22 -7.91 1.43
C LEU A 245 9.24 -7.99 0.28
N ASN A 246 8.98 -7.27 -0.83
CA ASN A 246 9.90 -7.19 -1.96
C ASN A 246 11.28 -6.68 -1.55
N THR A 247 11.36 -5.73 -0.62
CA THR A 247 12.66 -5.25 -0.10
C THR A 247 13.43 -6.40 0.54
N ALA A 248 12.78 -7.17 1.42
CA ALA A 248 13.42 -8.32 2.05
C ALA A 248 13.88 -9.36 1.02
N LEU A 249 13.05 -9.64 0.00
CA LEU A 249 13.42 -10.57 -1.07
C LEU A 249 14.63 -10.09 -1.87
N VAL A 250 14.64 -8.82 -2.28
CA VAL A 250 15.77 -8.23 -3.02
C VAL A 250 17.07 -8.38 -2.22
N GLU A 251 17.02 -8.11 -0.92
CA GLU A 251 18.20 -8.23 -0.05
C GLU A 251 18.66 -9.70 0.08
N ILE A 252 17.75 -10.64 0.27
CA ILE A 252 18.08 -12.08 0.36
C ILE A 252 18.66 -12.57 -0.98
N ILE A 253 18.01 -12.27 -2.10
CA ILE A 253 18.48 -12.63 -3.45
C ILE A 253 19.88 -12.08 -3.68
N SER A 254 20.09 -10.79 -3.40
CA SER A 254 21.38 -10.14 -3.61
C SER A 254 22.50 -10.79 -2.81
N ARG A 255 22.22 -11.23 -1.57
CA ARG A 255 23.22 -11.90 -0.73
C ARG A 255 23.53 -13.30 -1.22
N VAL A 256 22.53 -14.07 -1.62
CA VAL A 256 22.74 -15.41 -2.19
C VAL A 256 23.53 -15.33 -3.50
N LEU A 257 23.20 -14.37 -4.37
CA LEU A 257 23.91 -14.15 -5.64
C LEU A 257 25.36 -13.68 -5.45
N ALA A 258 25.69 -13.11 -4.29
CA ALA A 258 27.03 -12.64 -3.97
C ALA A 258 27.95 -13.73 -3.40
N LEU A 259 27.43 -14.93 -3.11
CA LEU A 259 28.23 -16.05 -2.62
C LEU A 259 29.09 -16.62 -3.76
N GLU A 260 30.39 -16.75 -3.52
CA GLU A 260 31.34 -17.28 -4.52
C GLU A 260 31.32 -18.81 -4.61
N ASP A 261 31.08 -19.48 -3.48
CA ASP A 261 31.02 -20.93 -3.33
C ASP A 261 29.91 -21.31 -2.35
N ILE A 262 29.08 -22.28 -2.73
CA ILE A 262 27.93 -22.77 -1.97
C ILE A 262 28.05 -24.29 -1.91
N SER A 263 28.45 -24.80 -0.75
CA SER A 263 28.44 -26.25 -0.47
C SER A 263 27.02 -26.81 -0.54
N ALA A 264 26.88 -28.12 -0.76
CA ALA A 264 25.57 -28.78 -0.77
C ALA A 264 24.77 -28.53 0.53
N GLU A 265 25.45 -28.58 1.69
CA GLU A 265 24.84 -28.29 2.98
C GLU A 265 24.39 -26.82 3.10
N ASN A 266 25.19 -25.87 2.61
CA ASN A 266 24.79 -24.47 2.57
C ASN A 266 23.60 -24.25 1.64
N ALA A 267 23.54 -24.95 0.50
CA ALA A 267 22.41 -24.89 -0.42
C ALA A 267 21.11 -25.41 0.23
N ASP A 268 21.17 -26.51 0.98
CA ASP A 268 20.03 -27.06 1.73
C ASP A 268 19.53 -26.09 2.80
N ARG A 269 20.45 -25.48 3.56
CA ARG A 269 20.12 -24.48 4.58
C ARG A 269 19.53 -23.21 3.97
N LEU A 270 20.09 -22.70 2.88
CA LEU A 270 19.53 -21.57 2.13
C LEU A 270 18.14 -21.88 1.58
N HIS A 271 17.94 -23.08 1.04
CA HIS A 271 16.64 -23.53 0.57
C HIS A 271 15.61 -23.53 1.70
N ALA A 272 15.94 -24.08 2.88
CA ALA A 272 15.04 -24.07 4.04
C ALA A 272 14.67 -22.64 4.52
N LEU A 273 15.61 -21.71 4.47
CA LEU A 273 15.35 -20.29 4.75
C LEU A 273 14.41 -19.69 3.70
N CYS A 274 14.65 -19.95 2.42
CA CYS A 274 13.79 -19.47 1.33
C CYS A 274 12.38 -20.05 1.43
N GLN A 275 12.26 -21.34 1.73
CA GLN A 275 10.99 -22.03 1.92
C GLN A 275 10.17 -21.38 3.05
N THR A 276 10.82 -21.01 4.16
CA THR A 276 10.16 -20.28 5.25
C THR A 276 9.57 -18.95 4.76
N VAL A 277 10.28 -18.23 3.89
CA VAL A 277 9.78 -16.97 3.30
C VAL A 277 8.66 -17.22 2.30
N VAL A 278 8.73 -18.27 1.49
CA VAL A 278 7.66 -18.66 0.55
C VAL A 278 6.37 -19.04 1.29
N ASP A 279 6.49 -19.77 2.40
CA ASP A 279 5.33 -20.25 3.17
C ASP A 279 4.67 -19.16 4.02
N GLU A 280 5.48 -18.27 4.61
CA GLU A 280 5.01 -17.24 5.54
C GLU A 280 4.82 -15.87 4.89
N GLY A 281 5.52 -15.58 3.80
CA GLY A 281 5.46 -14.30 3.07
C GLY A 281 4.05 -13.93 2.60
N PRO A 282 3.29 -14.83 1.95
CA PRO A 282 1.92 -14.55 1.53
C PRO A 282 1.00 -14.21 2.71
N ARG A 283 1.27 -14.76 3.89
CA ARG A 283 0.44 -14.56 5.10
C ARG A 283 0.52 -13.14 5.66
N VAL A 284 1.37 -12.26 5.11
CA VAL A 284 1.39 -10.82 5.47
C VAL A 284 0.25 -10.05 4.78
N PHE A 285 -0.35 -10.61 3.72
CA PHE A 285 -1.46 -10.01 3.00
C PHE A 285 -2.78 -10.34 3.69
N VAL A 286 -3.11 -9.52 4.69
CA VAL A 286 -4.36 -9.59 5.46
C VAL A 286 -5.10 -8.24 5.46
N PRO A 287 -5.48 -7.69 4.30
CA PRO A 287 -6.13 -6.38 4.24
C PRO A 287 -7.54 -6.35 4.87
N LEU A 288 -8.19 -7.51 5.05
CA LEU A 288 -9.55 -7.61 5.59
C LEU A 288 -9.54 -8.26 6.98
N PRO A 289 -10.42 -7.83 7.91
CA PRO A 289 -10.51 -8.42 9.26
C PRO A 289 -10.87 -9.91 9.25
N GLU A 290 -11.68 -10.34 8.28
CA GLU A 290 -12.09 -11.73 8.13
C GLU A 290 -11.01 -12.53 7.38
N GLU A 291 -10.37 -13.47 8.06
CA GLU A 291 -9.25 -14.23 7.50
C GLU A 291 -9.60 -15.00 6.22
N LYS A 292 -10.84 -15.49 6.11
CA LYS A 292 -11.30 -16.27 4.95
C LYS A 292 -11.34 -15.44 3.66
N GLU A 293 -11.60 -14.13 3.78
CA GLU A 293 -11.67 -13.22 2.64
C GLU A 293 -10.29 -12.80 2.14
N ASN A 294 -9.22 -13.10 2.90
CA ASN A 294 -7.87 -12.69 2.52
C ASN A 294 -7.19 -13.62 1.51
N ARG A 295 -7.73 -14.83 1.29
CA ARG A 295 -7.12 -15.84 0.41
C ARG A 295 -6.73 -15.31 -0.98
N PRO A 296 -7.58 -14.55 -1.70
CA PRO A 296 -7.21 -14.02 -3.02
C PRO A 296 -5.93 -13.15 -2.99
N PHE A 297 -5.76 -12.32 -1.96
CA PHE A 297 -4.58 -11.46 -1.84
C PHE A 297 -3.30 -12.24 -1.51
N GLN A 298 -3.44 -13.41 -0.87
CA GLN A 298 -2.33 -14.33 -0.57
C GLN A 298 -1.95 -15.17 -1.78
N GLU A 299 -2.84 -15.35 -2.75
CA GLU A 299 -2.57 -16.03 -4.02
C GLU A 299 -1.98 -15.04 -5.05
N GLU A 300 -2.38 -13.77 -5.00
CA GLU A 300 -1.93 -12.70 -5.90
C GLU A 300 -0.63 -11.98 -5.45
N VAL A 301 0.20 -12.63 -4.63
CA VAL A 301 1.50 -12.05 -4.18
C VAL A 301 2.37 -11.54 -5.34
N PRO A 302 2.51 -12.24 -6.49
CA PRO A 302 3.30 -11.76 -7.62
C PRO A 302 2.83 -10.39 -8.17
N VAL A 303 1.56 -10.01 -7.97
CA VAL A 303 1.02 -8.72 -8.41
C VAL A 303 1.60 -7.57 -7.58
N TYR A 304 1.87 -7.81 -6.29
CA TYR A 304 2.34 -6.79 -5.35
C TYR A 304 3.84 -6.86 -5.06
N VAL A 305 4.48 -8.00 -5.37
CA VAL A 305 5.88 -8.29 -5.05
C VAL A 305 6.65 -8.59 -6.34
N PRO A 306 7.27 -7.58 -6.97
CA PRO A 306 7.92 -7.73 -8.27
C PRO A 306 8.98 -8.84 -8.36
N LYS A 307 9.74 -9.07 -7.28
CA LYS A 307 10.80 -10.10 -7.23
C LYS A 307 10.34 -11.45 -6.69
N TRP A 308 9.03 -11.68 -6.60
CA TRP A 308 8.49 -12.94 -6.09
C TRP A 308 8.87 -14.13 -6.98
N MET A 309 8.68 -14.02 -8.29
CA MET A 309 8.99 -15.11 -9.22
C MET A 309 10.50 -15.41 -9.26
N MET A 310 11.33 -14.37 -9.38
CA MET A 310 12.79 -14.50 -9.23
C MET A 310 13.21 -15.20 -7.93
N PHE A 311 12.55 -14.91 -6.81
CA PHE A 311 12.83 -15.57 -5.52
C PHE A 311 12.44 -17.05 -5.53
N GLN A 312 11.29 -17.40 -6.11
CA GLN A 312 10.87 -18.79 -6.25
C GLN A 312 11.82 -19.58 -7.17
N GLU A 313 12.24 -18.99 -8.29
CA GLU A 313 13.24 -19.60 -9.17
C GLU A 313 14.59 -19.78 -8.45
N LEU A 314 15.04 -18.79 -7.67
CA LEU A 314 16.26 -18.92 -6.86
C LEU A 314 16.17 -20.12 -5.91
N MET A 315 15.05 -20.27 -5.21
CA MET A 315 14.82 -21.40 -4.29
C MET A 315 14.92 -22.73 -5.03
N LEU A 316 14.30 -22.85 -6.22
CA LEU A 316 14.41 -24.04 -7.05
C LEU A 316 15.86 -24.31 -7.49
N LEU A 317 16.60 -23.28 -7.89
CA LEU A 317 18.00 -23.42 -8.32
C LEU A 317 18.93 -23.96 -7.24
N LEU A 318 18.69 -23.60 -5.97
CA LEU A 318 19.50 -24.10 -4.85
C LEU A 318 19.44 -25.62 -4.69
N GLN A 319 18.41 -26.28 -5.24
CA GLN A 319 18.20 -27.72 -5.17
C GLN A 319 18.27 -28.41 -6.54
N ALA A 320 18.42 -27.64 -7.63
CA ALA A 320 18.41 -28.16 -8.98
C ALA A 320 19.75 -28.79 -9.36
N SER A 321 19.72 -29.85 -10.15
CA SER A 321 20.87 -30.38 -10.86
C SER A 321 21.28 -29.48 -12.02
N LEU A 322 22.53 -29.58 -12.46
CA LEU A 322 23.03 -28.77 -13.57
C LEU A 322 22.20 -28.93 -14.86
N GLN A 323 21.68 -30.13 -15.13
CA GLN A 323 20.82 -30.39 -16.28
C GLN A 323 19.49 -29.64 -16.16
N GLU A 324 18.84 -29.70 -14.99
CA GLU A 324 17.59 -28.98 -14.74
C GLU A 324 17.78 -27.46 -14.89
N ILE A 325 18.92 -26.91 -14.46
CA ILE A 325 19.22 -25.49 -14.65
C ILE A 325 19.29 -25.12 -16.14
N VAL A 326 19.97 -25.95 -16.96
CA VAL A 326 20.05 -25.74 -18.41
C VAL A 326 18.67 -25.88 -19.07
N ASP A 327 17.88 -26.86 -18.64
CA ASP A 327 16.53 -27.09 -19.17
C ASP A 327 15.59 -25.93 -18.81
N ARG A 328 15.68 -25.39 -17.59
CA ARG A 328 14.93 -24.19 -17.16
C ARG A 328 15.41 -22.91 -17.84
N TRP A 329 16.67 -22.84 -18.27
CA TRP A 329 17.17 -21.74 -19.10
C TRP A 329 16.55 -21.79 -20.51
N ALA A 330 16.40 -23.01 -21.07
CA ALA A 330 15.78 -23.29 -22.37
C ALA A 330 16.26 -22.35 -23.50
N GLY A 331 17.56 -22.08 -23.57
CA GLY A 331 18.14 -21.19 -24.59
C GLY A 331 17.60 -19.75 -24.54
N SER A 332 17.52 -19.19 -23.33
CA SER A 332 17.07 -17.82 -23.04
C SER A 332 15.56 -17.58 -23.25
N LYS A 333 14.76 -18.66 -23.29
CA LYS A 333 13.30 -18.64 -23.41
C LYS A 333 12.56 -19.29 -22.25
N GLY A 334 13.30 -19.90 -21.32
CA GLY A 334 12.72 -20.61 -20.18
C GLY A 334 12.37 -19.67 -19.02
N PRO A 335 11.68 -20.20 -17.99
CA PRO A 335 11.27 -19.42 -16.81
C PRO A 335 12.46 -18.75 -16.12
N LEU A 336 13.62 -19.39 -16.13
CA LEU A 336 14.81 -18.83 -15.50
C LEU A 336 15.34 -17.59 -16.23
N ALA A 337 15.26 -17.57 -17.57
CA ALA A 337 15.71 -16.46 -18.40
C ALA A 337 14.78 -15.24 -18.33
N ALA A 338 13.53 -15.43 -17.89
CA ALA A 338 12.61 -14.33 -17.64
C ALA A 338 12.97 -13.53 -16.39
N GLU A 339 13.58 -14.19 -15.39
CA GLU A 339 13.83 -13.61 -14.07
C GLU A 339 15.30 -13.23 -13.82
N PHE A 340 16.25 -13.92 -14.47
CA PHE A 340 17.69 -13.73 -14.26
C PHE A 340 18.43 -13.36 -15.54
N SER A 341 19.47 -12.55 -15.38
CA SER A 341 20.45 -12.31 -16.44
C SER A 341 21.35 -13.53 -16.67
N PRO A 342 21.92 -13.70 -17.88
CA PRO A 342 22.89 -14.77 -18.15
C PRO A 342 24.09 -14.73 -17.19
N SER A 343 24.53 -13.54 -16.77
CA SER A 343 25.62 -13.37 -15.79
C SER A 343 25.27 -13.91 -14.42
N GLU A 344 24.06 -13.64 -13.90
CA GLU A 344 23.64 -14.10 -12.58
C GLU A 344 23.51 -15.62 -12.55
N VAL A 345 22.91 -16.23 -13.59
CA VAL A 345 22.80 -17.70 -13.69
C VAL A 345 24.18 -18.34 -13.79
N LYS A 346 25.10 -17.77 -14.60
CA LYS A 346 26.47 -18.25 -14.66
C LYS A 346 27.13 -18.20 -13.29
N ASN A 347 27.01 -17.09 -12.56
CA ASN A 347 27.60 -16.95 -11.23
C ASN A 347 27.03 -17.99 -10.25
N LEU A 348 25.71 -18.20 -10.23
CA LEU A 348 25.09 -19.26 -9.42
C LEU A 348 25.61 -20.65 -9.77
N ILE A 349 25.74 -20.99 -11.06
CA ILE A 349 26.32 -22.29 -11.47
C ILE A 349 27.77 -22.41 -11.00
N ARG A 350 28.55 -21.32 -11.01
CA ARG A 350 29.92 -21.34 -10.51
C ARG A 350 29.98 -21.59 -9.02
N ALA A 351 29.02 -21.05 -8.27
CA ALA A 351 28.93 -21.18 -6.82
C ALA A 351 28.40 -22.55 -6.38
N LEU A 352 27.42 -23.13 -7.09
CA LEU A 352 26.77 -24.39 -6.70
C LEU A 352 27.52 -25.65 -7.16
N PHE A 353 28.32 -25.58 -8.23
CA PHE A 353 28.92 -26.77 -8.85
C PHE A 353 30.43 -26.65 -8.97
N GLN A 354 31.13 -27.74 -8.65
CA GLN A 354 32.57 -27.86 -8.87
C GLN A 354 32.96 -27.71 -10.34
N ASN A 355 34.19 -27.26 -10.58
CA ASN A 355 34.71 -27.06 -11.94
C ASN A 355 34.89 -28.41 -12.65
N THR A 356 34.00 -28.71 -13.60
CA THR A 356 33.97 -29.95 -14.38
C THR A 356 33.67 -29.64 -15.84
N GLU A 357 33.97 -30.57 -16.75
CA GLU A 357 33.62 -30.42 -18.17
C GLU A 357 32.10 -30.21 -18.38
N ARG A 358 31.28 -30.91 -17.59
CA ARG A 358 29.81 -30.74 -17.59
C ARG A 358 29.42 -29.31 -17.22
N ARG A 359 30.03 -28.75 -16.17
CA ARG A 359 29.82 -27.34 -15.78
C ARG A 359 30.25 -26.38 -16.89
N ALA A 360 31.40 -26.61 -17.52
CA ALA A 360 31.87 -25.77 -18.63
C ALA A 360 30.90 -25.78 -19.82
N ALA A 361 30.36 -26.95 -20.17
CA ALA A 361 29.36 -27.10 -21.22
C ALA A 361 28.05 -26.35 -20.88
N ALA A 362 27.54 -26.50 -19.65
CA ALA A 362 26.36 -25.77 -19.19
C ALA A 362 26.57 -24.24 -19.23
N LEU A 363 27.71 -23.74 -18.75
CA LEU A 363 28.05 -22.32 -18.81
C LEU A 363 28.13 -21.78 -20.25
N ALA A 364 28.59 -22.58 -21.21
CA ALA A 364 28.64 -22.21 -22.62
C ALA A 364 27.25 -22.15 -23.27
N SER A 365 26.29 -22.95 -22.76
CA SER A 365 24.90 -22.97 -23.25
C SER A 365 24.07 -21.76 -22.83
N ILE A 366 24.47 -21.07 -21.74
CA ILE A 366 23.78 -19.89 -21.21
C ILE A 366 24.35 -18.64 -21.90
N LYS A 367 23.53 -17.95 -22.70
CA LYS A 367 23.94 -16.78 -23.50
C LYS A 367 23.09 -15.55 -23.21
#